data_AF-A0AA87ZUX3-F1
#
_entry.id   AF-A0AA87ZUX3-F1
#
_cell.length_a   1.000
_cell.length_b   1.000
_cell.length_c   1.000
_cell.angle_alpha   90.00
_cell.angle_beta   90.00
_cell.angle_gamma   90.00
#
_symmetry.space_group_name_H-M   'P 1'
#
loop_
_entity.id
_entity.type
_entity.pdbx_description
1 polymer ?
#
loop_
_entity_poly.entity_id
_entity_poly.type
_entity_poly.pdbx_seq_one_letter_code
_entity_poly.pdbx_strand_id
1 'polypeptide(L)'
;MARSQLIILISSLLLLPLAFPSIAANEDVATKPVEKTADVVVEGVVYCQSCDRFGTWSLTGAEPIPSAKVSVICKNYRGQVS
;
A
#
# COMPACT_ATOMS: atom_id res chain seq x y z
N MET A 1 8.61 11.53 63.58
CA MET A 1 9.31 11.06 62.36
C MET A 1 8.36 10.32 61.40
N ALA A 2 7.52 9.39 61.85
CA ALA A 2 6.59 8.66 60.95
C ALA A 2 5.56 9.53 60.20
N ARG A 3 5.08 10.63 60.82
CA ARG A 3 4.08 11.52 60.22
C ARG A 3 4.61 12.34 59.03
N SER A 4 5.88 12.79 59.08
CA SER A 4 6.47 13.51 57.93
C SER A 4 6.77 12.58 56.77
N GLN A 5 7.19 11.34 57.06
CA GLN A 5 7.38 10.31 56.02
C GLN A 5 6.06 9.97 55.31
N LEU A 6 4.96 9.90 56.07
CA LEU A 6 3.63 9.68 55.51
C LEU A 6 3.20 10.83 54.58
N ILE A 7 3.45 12.08 54.98
CA ILE A 7 3.12 13.27 54.19
C ILE A 7 3.95 13.31 52.89
N ILE A 8 5.24 12.95 52.96
CA ILE A 8 6.12 12.89 51.79
C ILE A 8 5.64 11.82 50.81
N LEU A 9 5.28 10.62 51.30
CA LEU A 9 4.75 9.52 50.49
C LEU A 9 3.42 9.88 49.81
N ILE A 10 2.51 10.55 50.51
CA ILE A 10 1.23 10.97 49.94
C ILE A 10 1.45 12.05 48.87
N SER A 11 2.36 13.00 49.13
CA SER A 11 2.66 14.08 48.18
C SER A 11 3.33 13.56 46.90
N SER A 12 4.24 12.58 47.01
CA SER A 12 4.87 11.97 45.84
C SER A 12 3.89 11.13 45.02
N LEU A 13 2.94 10.44 45.67
CA LEU A 13 1.92 9.64 44.98
C LEU A 13 0.92 10.51 44.20
N LEU A 14 0.57 11.69 44.74
CA LEU A 14 -0.29 12.68 44.08
C LEU A 14 0.34 13.33 42.85
N LEU A 15 1.68 13.40 42.79
CA LEU A 15 2.41 13.99 41.65
C LEU A 15 2.76 12.98 40.55
N LEU A 16 2.65 11.69 40.84
CA LEU A 16 2.91 10.60 39.89
C LEU A 16 2.09 10.67 38.57
N PRO A 17 0.80 11.09 38.55
CA PRO A 17 0.03 11.16 37.31
C PRO A 17 0.47 12.28 36.34
N LEU A 18 1.29 13.25 36.78
CA LEU A 18 1.82 14.30 35.88
C LEU A 18 2.98 13.80 34.99
N ALA A 19 3.62 12.69 35.36
CA ALA A 19 4.76 12.13 34.61
C ALA A 19 4.34 11.26 33.42
N PHE A 20 3.07 10.86 33.36
CA PHE A 20 2.55 10.01 32.29
C PHE A 20 1.35 10.70 31.65
N PRO A 21 1.54 11.40 30.50
CA PRO A 21 0.40 11.84 29.72
C PRO A 21 -0.46 10.61 29.41
N SER A 22 -1.72 10.64 29.87
CA SER A 22 -2.69 9.61 29.56
C SER A 22 -2.82 9.58 28.04
N ILE A 23 -2.35 8.51 27.41
CA ILE A 23 -2.74 8.21 26.04
C ILE A 23 -4.23 7.94 26.14
N ALA A 24 -5.05 8.94 25.81
CA ALA A 24 -6.43 8.66 25.47
C ALA A 24 -6.36 7.64 24.35
N ALA A 25 -6.86 6.43 24.62
CA ALA A 25 -7.26 5.55 23.55
C ALA A 25 -8.41 6.30 22.87
N ASN A 26 -8.06 7.12 21.89
CA ASN A 26 -8.95 7.42 20.81
C ASN A 26 -9.39 6.02 20.39
N GLU A 27 -10.68 5.71 20.50
CA GLU A 27 -11.25 4.71 19.62
C GLU A 27 -11.00 5.28 18.23
N ASP A 28 -9.80 5.05 17.71
CA ASP A 28 -9.59 4.82 16.31
C ASP A 28 -10.51 3.63 16.05
N VAL A 29 -11.79 3.96 15.81
CA VAL A 29 -12.65 3.20 14.93
C VAL A 29 -11.74 2.96 13.77
N ALA A 30 -11.16 1.76 13.75
CA ALA A 30 -10.31 1.28 12.70
C ALA A 30 -11.23 1.34 11.49
N THR A 31 -11.22 2.49 10.83
CA THR A 31 -11.88 2.73 9.58
C THR A 31 -11.10 1.79 8.71
N LYS A 32 -11.67 0.59 8.47
CA LYS A 32 -11.10 -0.41 7.59
C LYS A 32 -10.53 0.37 6.41
N PRO A 33 -9.24 0.20 6.06
CA PRO A 33 -8.65 0.96 4.98
C PRO A 33 -9.63 0.85 3.82
N VAL A 34 -10.23 1.99 3.47
CA VAL A 34 -11.18 2.05 2.36
C VAL A 34 -10.37 1.59 1.19
N GLU A 35 -10.64 0.38 0.75
CA GLU A 35 -9.94 -0.27 -0.34
C GLU A 35 -10.23 0.62 -1.54
N LYS A 36 -9.25 1.46 -1.92
CA LYS A 36 -9.37 2.30 -3.10
C LYS A 36 -9.31 1.37 -4.29
N THR A 37 -10.49 0.95 -4.76
CA THR A 37 -10.63 0.27 -6.03
C THR A 37 -10.24 1.27 -7.11
N ALA A 38 -9.05 1.09 -7.68
CA ALA A 38 -8.60 1.85 -8.84
C ALA A 38 -9.03 1.09 -10.09
N ASP A 39 -9.82 1.72 -10.94
CA ASP A 39 -10.13 1.19 -12.26
C ASP A 39 -8.90 1.37 -13.16
N VAL A 40 -8.36 0.25 -13.66
CA VAL A 40 -7.16 0.21 -14.51
C VAL A 40 -7.54 -0.33 -15.88
N VAL A 41 -7.13 0.38 -16.92
CA VAL A 41 -7.31 -0.03 -18.32
C VAL A 41 -5.94 -0.31 -18.95
N VAL A 42 -5.85 -1.41 -19.70
CA VAL A 42 -4.66 -1.77 -20.49
C VAL A 42 -5.03 -1.62 -21.97
N GLU A 43 -4.41 -0.66 -22.66
CA GLU A 43 -4.59 -0.44 -24.09
C GLU A 43 -3.34 -0.89 -24.86
N GLY A 44 -3.55 -1.54 -26.00
CA GLY A 44 -2.44 -2.03 -26.81
C GLY A 44 -2.85 -2.37 -28.24
N VAL A 45 -1.87 -2.36 -29.14
CA VAL A 45 -2.01 -2.75 -30.54
C VAL A 45 -0.95 -3.80 -30.86
N VAL A 46 -1.34 -4.85 -31.58
CA VAL A 46 -0.43 -5.89 -32.03
C VAL A 46 -0.05 -5.63 -33.49
N TYR A 47 1.24 -5.65 -33.78
CA TYR A 47 1.78 -5.49 -35.13
C TYR A 47 2.49 -6.75 -35.60
N CYS A 48 2.36 -7.06 -36.88
CA CYS A 48 3.24 -7.95 -37.61
C CYS A 48 4.48 -7.16 -38.02
N GLN A 49 5.66 -7.51 -37.49
CA GLN A 49 6.90 -6.81 -37.81
C GLN A 49 7.40 -7.21 -39.20
N SER A 50 7.95 -6.24 -39.95
CA SER A 50 8.66 -6.53 -41.19
C SER A 50 9.87 -7.45 -40.96
N CYS A 51 10.03 -8.45 -41.82
CA CYS A 51 11.13 -9.42 -41.76
C CYS A 51 12.51 -8.76 -41.86
N ASP A 52 12.64 -7.64 -42.58
CA ASP A 52 13.89 -6.90 -42.72
C ASP A 52 14.37 -6.27 -41.40
N ARG A 53 13.48 -6.21 -40.40
CA ARG A 53 13.71 -5.63 -39.08
C ARG A 53 13.64 -6.67 -37.96
N PHE A 54 13.65 -7.96 -38.30
CA PHE A 54 13.58 -9.05 -37.33
C PHE A 54 14.67 -8.92 -36.24
N GLY A 55 14.29 -9.14 -34.99
CA GLY A 55 15.18 -9.01 -33.83
C GLY A 55 15.42 -7.57 -33.35
N THR A 56 14.79 -6.58 -33.99
CA THR A 56 14.85 -5.17 -33.55
C THR A 56 13.53 -4.72 -32.91
N TRP A 57 13.52 -3.54 -32.32
CA TRP A 57 12.30 -2.91 -31.77
C TRP A 57 11.61 -1.97 -32.78
N SER A 58 12.05 -1.96 -34.04
CA SER A 58 11.49 -1.06 -35.05
C SER A 58 10.11 -1.54 -35.53
N LEU A 59 9.15 -0.62 -35.61
CA LEU A 59 7.84 -0.82 -36.24
C LEU A 59 7.80 -0.26 -37.67
N THR A 60 8.94 0.13 -38.25
CA THR A 60 8.98 0.66 -39.61
C THR A 60 8.54 -0.41 -40.60
N GLY A 61 7.48 -0.14 -41.35
CA GLY A 61 6.89 -1.10 -42.29
C GLY A 61 6.13 -2.25 -41.62
N ALA A 62 5.82 -2.14 -40.32
CA ALA A 62 4.99 -3.12 -39.62
C ALA A 62 3.50 -2.86 -39.90
N GLU A 63 2.71 -3.93 -39.93
CA GLU A 63 1.27 -3.87 -40.20
C GLU A 63 0.47 -4.25 -38.95
N PRO A 64 -0.60 -3.52 -38.60
CA PRO A 64 -1.43 -3.89 -37.46
C PRO A 64 -2.15 -5.22 -37.74
N ILE A 65 -2.22 -6.09 -36.74
CA ILE A 65 -2.97 -7.34 -36.81
C ILE A 65 -4.38 -7.08 -36.26
N PRO A 66 -5.41 -6.94 -37.13
CA PRO A 66 -6.76 -6.71 -36.65
C PRO A 66 -7.25 -7.92 -35.85
N SER A 67 -7.99 -7.66 -34.77
CA SER A 67 -8.61 -8.70 -33.94
C SER A 67 -7.63 -9.71 -33.33
N ALA A 68 -6.37 -9.29 -33.09
CA ALA A 68 -5.39 -10.11 -32.39
C ALA A 68 -5.91 -10.54 -31.01
N LYS A 69 -5.75 -11.82 -30.67
CA LYS A 69 -6.11 -12.35 -29.35
C LYS A 69 -4.95 -12.18 -28.38
N VAL A 70 -5.15 -11.40 -27.34
CA VAL A 70 -4.15 -11.11 -26.30
C VAL A 70 -4.71 -11.51 -24.94
N SER A 71 -3.83 -11.98 -24.05
CA SER A 71 -4.17 -12.27 -22.65
C SER A 71 -3.23 -11.48 -21.73
N VAL A 72 -3.79 -10.90 -20.67
CA VAL A 72 -3.06 -10.19 -19.63
C VAL A 72 -3.18 -11.00 -18.35
N ILE A 73 -2.05 -11.32 -17.73
CA ILE A 73 -1.99 -12.07 -16.47
C ILE A 73 -1.33 -11.18 -15.42
N CYS A 74 -2.08 -10.84 -14.37
CA CYS A 74 -1.54 -10.14 -13.22
C CYS A 74 -1.06 -11.15 -12.18
N LYS A 75 0.13 -10.94 -11.62
CA LYS A 75 0.66 -11.72 -10.51
C LYS A 75 0.79 -10.84 -9.28
N ASN A 76 0.40 -11.37 -8.13
CA ASN A 76 0.60 -10.70 -6.85
C ASN A 76 2.08 -10.77 -6.41
N TYR A 77 2.41 -10.16 -5.27
CA TYR A 77 3.77 -10.16 -4.71
C TYR A 77 4.31 -11.56 -4.36
N ARG A 78 3.45 -12.58 -4.29
CA ARG A 78 3.82 -14.00 -4.12
C ARG A 78 3.92 -14.75 -5.45
N GLY A 79 3.79 -14.06 -6.58
CA GLY A 79 3.83 -14.66 -7.92
C GLY A 79 2.56 -15.41 -8.32
N GLN A 80 1.47 -15.31 -7.54
CA GLN A 80 0.21 -16.01 -7.80
C GLN A 80 -0.72 -15.17 -8.67
N VAL A 81 -1.51 -15.83 -9.51
CA VAL A 81 -2.62 -15.21 -10.22
C VAL A 81 -3.81 -15.15 -9.26
N SER A 82 -4.35 -13.95 -9.02
CA SER A 82 -5.51 -13.69 -8.17
C SER A 82 -6.74 -13.39 -9.00
#